data_AF-A0A381SZ76-F1
#
_entry.id   AF-A0A381SZ76-F1
#
_cell.length_a   1.000
_cell.length_b   1.000
_cell.length_c   1.000
_cell.angle_alpha   90.00
_cell.angle_beta   90.00
_cell.angle_gamma   90.00
#
_symmetry.space_group_name_H-M   'P 1'
#
loop_
_entity.id
_entity.type
_entity.pdbx_description
1 polymer ?
#
loop_
_entity_poly.entity_id
_entity_poly.type
_entity_poly.pdbx_seq_one_letter_code
_entity_poly.pdbx_strand_id
1 'polypeptide(L)'
;MYRAISWAVADAGLNEDVDQIVSYVQNLELKINPDSEGFQVWVNGVDVTDWLRQPGVGRMAAKVATIKEVRAWMVPRQRAAAIGGAVLEGRDIGTVVLPDADFKFYITSDERTRMLRRAEQLGLKEVVAEVVSDVHERDRV
;
A
#
# COMPACT_ATOMS: atom_id res chain seq x y z
N MET A 1 -1.00 5.84 -1.32
CA MET A 1 -1.89 6.07 -2.47
C MET A 1 -2.87 4.94 -2.74
N TYR A 2 -2.46 3.70 -3.08
CA TYR A 2 -3.43 2.60 -3.32
C TYR A 2 -4.38 2.33 -2.14
N ARG A 3 -3.89 2.48 -0.90
CA ARG A 3 -4.74 2.40 0.30
C ARG A 3 -5.88 3.42 0.29
N ALA A 4 -5.65 4.62 -0.22
CA ALA A 4 -6.68 5.66 -0.31
C ALA A 4 -7.73 5.33 -1.37
N ILE A 5 -7.32 4.71 -2.48
CA ILE A 5 -8.28 4.21 -3.47
C ILE A 5 -9.10 3.06 -2.89
N SER A 6 -8.47 2.16 -2.15
CA SER A 6 -9.19 1.08 -1.48
C SER A 6 -10.17 1.58 -0.43
N TRP A 7 -9.86 2.66 0.28
CA TRP A 7 -10.83 3.35 1.13
C TRP A 7 -12.03 3.79 0.32
N ALA A 8 -11.80 4.55 -0.75
CA ALA A 8 -12.86 5.16 -1.56
C ALA A 8 -13.79 4.12 -2.17
N VAL A 9 -13.20 3.03 -2.69
CA VAL A 9 -13.91 1.88 -3.25
C VAL A 9 -14.77 1.20 -2.18
N ALA A 10 -14.25 1.05 -0.95
CA ALA A 10 -14.99 0.47 0.16
C ALA A 10 -16.12 1.37 0.66
N ASP A 11 -15.85 2.67 0.78
CA ASP A 11 -16.79 3.70 1.22
C ASP A 11 -17.97 3.81 0.23
N ALA A 12 -17.70 3.67 -1.06
CA ALA A 12 -18.70 3.59 -2.12
C ALA A 12 -19.45 2.23 -2.20
N GLY A 13 -19.09 1.24 -1.37
CA GLY A 13 -19.69 -0.10 -1.38
C GLY A 13 -19.35 -0.94 -2.61
N LEU A 14 -18.26 -0.63 -3.32
CA LEU A 14 -17.84 -1.29 -4.56
C LEU A 14 -16.85 -2.42 -4.26
N ASN A 15 -17.30 -3.68 -4.23
CA ASN A 15 -16.48 -4.74 -3.64
C ASN A 15 -15.90 -5.74 -4.65
N GLU A 16 -16.53 -5.88 -5.83
CA GLU A 16 -16.25 -7.01 -6.74
C GLU A 16 -16.30 -6.67 -8.23
N ASP A 17 -17.12 -5.70 -8.63
CA ASP A 17 -17.24 -5.31 -10.03
C ASP A 17 -16.08 -4.39 -10.45
N VAL A 18 -15.17 -4.94 -11.25
CA VAL A 18 -13.99 -4.22 -11.74
C VAL A 18 -14.38 -3.00 -12.57
N ASP A 19 -15.41 -3.09 -13.41
CA ASP A 19 -15.80 -2.00 -14.29
C ASP A 19 -16.38 -0.83 -13.50
N GLN A 20 -17.18 -1.13 -12.47
CA GLN A 20 -17.69 -0.10 -11.55
C GLN A 20 -16.55 0.55 -10.76
N ILE A 21 -15.59 -0.25 -10.25
CA ILE A 21 -14.42 0.27 -9.55
C ILE A 21 -13.62 1.20 -10.47
N VAL A 22 -13.36 0.80 -11.71
CA VAL A 22 -12.61 1.60 -12.67
C VAL A 22 -13.33 2.91 -12.98
N SER A 23 -14.63 2.85 -13.28
CA SER A 23 -15.45 4.05 -13.54
C SER A 23 -15.44 5.02 -12.36
N TYR A 24 -15.57 4.51 -11.14
CA TYR A 24 -15.51 5.32 -9.93
C TYR A 24 -14.14 5.97 -9.73
N VAL A 25 -13.06 5.19 -9.84
CA VAL A 25 -11.69 5.67 -9.65
C VAL A 25 -11.31 6.72 -10.68
N GLN A 26 -11.76 6.59 -11.93
CA GLN A 26 -11.47 7.57 -12.97
C GLN A 26 -11.91 8.99 -12.62
N ASN A 27 -13.00 9.11 -11.86
CA ASN A 27 -13.60 10.39 -11.45
C ASN A 27 -13.20 10.84 -10.04
N LEU A 28 -12.35 10.08 -9.35
CA LEU A 28 -11.96 10.34 -7.98
C LEU A 28 -10.98 11.52 -7.89
N GLU A 29 -11.18 12.39 -6.90
CA GLU A 29 -10.20 13.41 -6.51
C GLU A 29 -9.29 12.85 -5.41
N LEU A 30 -7.98 12.78 -5.67
CA LEU A 30 -6.96 12.37 -4.71
C LEU A 30 -5.98 13.52 -4.49
N LYS A 31 -5.86 13.99 -3.26
CA LYS A 31 -4.87 15.00 -2.86
C LYS A 31 -3.96 14.45 -1.76
N ILE A 32 -2.67 14.73 -1.87
CA ILE A 32 -1.68 14.41 -0.84
C ILE A 32 -0.99 15.71 -0.49
N ASN A 33 -1.15 16.14 0.75
CA ASN A 33 -0.57 17.38 1.24
C ASN A 33 0.50 17.01 2.26
N PRO A 34 1.78 17.38 2.05
CA PRO A 34 2.79 17.28 3.09
C PRO A 34 2.38 18.14 4.29
N ASP A 35 2.62 17.64 5.50
CA ASP A 35 2.46 18.40 6.74
C ASP A 35 3.72 18.26 7.61
N SER A 36 3.72 18.89 8.79
CA SER A 36 4.86 18.82 9.72
C SER A 36 5.10 17.42 10.32
N GLU A 37 4.13 16.52 10.26
CA GLU A 37 4.18 15.18 10.86
C GLU A 37 4.27 14.05 9.81
N GLY A 38 4.29 14.41 8.52
CA GLY A 38 4.28 13.51 7.39
C GLY A 38 3.43 14.04 6.24
N PHE A 39 2.21 13.51 6.10
CA PHE A 39 1.32 13.83 5.00
C PHE A 39 -0.15 13.57 5.35
N GLN A 40 -1.01 14.47 4.91
CA GLN A 40 -2.46 14.27 4.87
C GLN A 40 -2.87 13.72 3.51
N VAL A 41 -3.81 12.77 3.51
CA VAL A 41 -4.39 12.20 2.29
C VAL A 41 -5.87 12.47 2.28
N TRP A 42 -6.31 13.15 1.21
CA TRP A 42 -7.70 13.52 1.01
C TRP A 42 -8.25 12.82 -0.22
N VAL A 43 -9.45 12.25 -0.08
CA VAL A 43 -10.19 11.61 -1.16
C VAL A 43 -11.57 12.23 -1.25
N ASN A 44 -11.92 12.80 -2.41
CA ASN A 44 -13.22 13.46 -2.63
C ASN A 44 -13.57 14.48 -1.51
N GLY A 45 -12.57 15.20 -1.00
CA GLY A 45 -12.74 16.18 0.07
C GLY A 45 -12.81 15.61 1.49
N VAL A 46 -12.66 14.30 1.68
CA VAL A 46 -12.60 13.65 3.00
C VAL A 46 -11.16 13.33 3.37
N ASP A 47 -10.73 13.71 4.58
CA ASP A 47 -9.44 13.30 5.14
C ASP A 47 -9.50 11.83 5.55
N VAL A 48 -8.64 11.01 4.95
CA VAL A 48 -8.60 9.56 5.16
C VAL A 48 -7.31 9.12 5.84
N THR A 49 -6.48 10.05 6.30
CA THR A 49 -5.10 9.82 6.75
C THR A 49 -5.00 8.71 7.80
N ASP A 50 -5.83 8.79 8.84
CA ASP A 50 -5.85 7.80 9.93
C ASP A 50 -6.37 6.43 9.47
N TRP A 51 -7.32 6.43 8.52
CA TRP A 51 -7.88 5.20 7.99
C TRP A 51 -6.83 4.38 7.26
N LEU A 52 -5.88 5.02 6.56
CA LEU A 52 -4.87 4.33 5.75
C LEU A 52 -3.99 3.35 6.54
N ARG A 53 -3.93 3.47 7.87
CA ARG A 53 -3.13 2.60 8.74
C ARG A 53 -3.92 1.47 9.39
N GLN A 54 -5.24 1.42 9.19
CA GLN A 54 -6.08 0.41 9.82
C GLN A 54 -5.75 -1.02 9.36
N PRO A 55 -5.96 -2.02 10.24
CA PRO A 55 -5.86 -3.43 9.86
C PRO A 55 -6.78 -3.76 8.68
N GLY A 56 -6.31 -4.61 7.76
CA GLY A 56 -7.09 -5.05 6.59
C GLY A 56 -6.97 -4.15 5.34
N VAL A 57 -6.70 -2.86 5.50
CA VAL A 57 -6.51 -1.91 4.37
C VAL A 57 -5.42 -2.37 3.40
N GLY A 58 -4.35 -2.97 3.92
CA GLY A 58 -3.27 -3.51 3.09
C GLY A 58 -3.73 -4.62 2.12
N ARG A 59 -4.66 -5.49 2.55
CA ARG A 59 -5.21 -6.55 1.68
C ARG A 59 -6.08 -5.96 0.58
N MET A 60 -6.90 -4.97 0.93
CA MET A 60 -7.75 -4.28 -0.04
C MET A 60 -6.91 -3.51 -1.06
N ALA A 61 -5.86 -2.83 -0.60
CA ALA A 61 -4.90 -2.15 -1.46
C ALA A 61 -4.22 -3.10 -2.43
N ALA A 62 -3.85 -4.31 -1.98
CA ALA A 62 -3.29 -5.33 -2.86
C ALA A 62 -4.29 -5.76 -3.94
N LYS A 63 -5.57 -5.99 -3.59
CA LYS A 63 -6.63 -6.34 -4.56
C LYS A 63 -6.87 -5.22 -5.58
N VAL A 64 -7.00 -3.98 -5.13
CA VAL A 64 -7.21 -2.83 -6.04
C VAL A 64 -5.99 -2.60 -6.95
N ALA A 65 -4.78 -2.84 -6.44
CA ALA A 65 -3.56 -2.67 -7.21
C ALA A 65 -3.38 -3.73 -8.31
N THR A 66 -4.13 -4.84 -8.34
CA THR A 66 -4.08 -5.79 -9.47
C THR A 66 -4.88 -5.31 -10.69
N ILE A 67 -5.78 -4.33 -10.52
CA ILE A 67 -6.61 -3.79 -11.60
C ILE A 67 -5.76 -2.87 -12.48
N LYS A 68 -5.57 -3.25 -13.75
CA LYS A 68 -4.65 -2.59 -14.68
C LYS A 68 -5.03 -1.13 -14.92
N GLU A 69 -6.31 -0.85 -15.07
CA GLU A 69 -6.87 0.47 -15.34
C GLU A 69 -6.68 1.40 -14.13
N VAL A 70 -6.83 0.87 -12.92
CA VAL A 70 -6.52 1.61 -11.69
C VAL A 70 -5.03 1.92 -11.61
N ARG A 71 -4.15 0.98 -11.98
CA ARG A 71 -2.70 1.26 -12.08
C ARG A 71 -2.41 2.34 -13.12
N ALA A 72 -3.02 2.27 -14.30
CA ALA A 72 -2.83 3.26 -15.35
C ALA A 72 -3.28 4.66 -14.91
N TRP A 73 -4.35 4.76 -14.12
CA TRP A 73 -4.80 6.01 -13.51
C TRP A 73 -3.86 6.50 -12.39
N MET A 74 -3.25 5.59 -11.63
CA MET A 74 -2.39 5.89 -10.48
C MET A 74 -0.99 6.39 -10.88
N VAL A 75 -0.36 5.76 -11.89
CA VAL A 75 1.04 6.03 -12.25
C VAL A 75 1.31 7.52 -12.55
N PRO A 76 0.51 8.23 -13.38
CA PRO A 76 0.72 9.65 -13.62
C PRO A 76 0.65 10.51 -12.36
N ARG A 77 -0.22 10.15 -11.40
CA ARG A 77 -0.36 10.87 -10.12
C ARG A 77 0.84 10.64 -9.21
N GLN A 78 1.38 9.43 -9.18
CA GLN A 78 2.63 9.13 -8.48
C GLN A 78 3.82 9.90 -9.08
N ARG A 79 3.88 10.01 -10.41
CA ARG A 79 4.90 10.82 -11.10
C ARG A 79 4.76 12.30 -10.76
N ALA A 80 3.54 12.83 -10.78
CA ALA A 80 3.28 14.22 -10.42
C ALA A 80 3.69 14.51 -8.96
N ALA A 81 3.43 13.59 -8.03
CA ALA A 81 3.85 13.70 -6.64
C ALA A 81 5.38 13.66 -6.43
N ALA A 82 6.16 13.24 -7.43
CA ALA A 82 7.62 13.25 -7.37
C ALA A 82 8.25 14.57 -7.87
N ILE A 83 7.46 15.45 -8.48
CA ILE A 83 7.95 16.74 -8.98
C ILE A 83 8.40 17.58 -7.79
N GLY A 84 9.60 18.16 -7.89
CA GLY A 84 10.21 18.95 -6.80
C GLY A 84 11.01 18.12 -5.79
N GLY A 85 11.10 16.80 -6.00
CA GLY A 85 11.86 15.88 -5.15
C GLY A 85 10.97 15.19 -4.11
N ALA A 86 10.98 13.86 -4.12
CA ALA A 86 10.21 13.05 -3.17
C ALA A 86 10.87 11.70 -2.91
N VAL A 87 10.56 11.11 -1.77
CA VAL A 87 10.83 9.69 -1.50
C VAL A 87 9.53 8.92 -1.70
N LEU A 88 9.50 8.06 -2.73
CA LEU A 88 8.35 7.22 -3.02
C LEU A 88 8.61 5.77 -2.60
N GLU A 89 7.69 5.19 -1.83
CA GLU A 89 7.68 3.78 -1.44
C GLU A 89 6.65 3.00 -2.25
N GLY A 90 7.05 1.83 -2.76
CA GLY A 90 6.15 0.91 -3.47
C GLY A 90 6.89 -0.29 -4.06
N ARG A 91 6.14 -1.19 -4.73
CA ARG A 91 6.68 -2.44 -5.29
C ARG A 91 7.44 -2.23 -6.60
N ASP A 92 7.03 -1.25 -7.40
CA ASP A 92 7.43 -1.05 -8.79
C ASP A 92 7.79 0.42 -9.08
N ILE A 93 8.16 1.18 -8.04
CA ILE A 93 8.51 2.59 -8.18
C ILE A 93 9.71 2.75 -9.14
N GLY A 94 10.83 2.10 -8.87
CA GLY A 94 12.06 2.25 -9.66
C GLY A 94 12.07 1.54 -11.01
N THR A 95 11.05 0.72 -11.32
CA THR A 95 10.97 -0.07 -12.56
C THR A 95 9.85 0.38 -13.48
N VAL A 96 8.75 0.92 -12.96
CA VAL A 96 7.56 1.32 -13.74
C VAL A 96 7.23 2.80 -13.56
N VAL A 97 7.14 3.27 -12.32
CA VAL A 97 6.68 4.64 -12.03
C VAL A 97 7.77 5.65 -12.40
N LEU A 98 8.96 5.50 -11.86
CA LEU A 98 10.13 6.36 -12.02
C LEU A 98 11.33 5.52 -12.48
N PRO A 99 11.33 5.01 -13.73
CA PRO A 99 12.42 4.22 -14.26
C PRO A 99 13.72 5.01 -14.40
N ASP A 100 13.68 6.34 -14.36
CA ASP A 100 14.85 7.22 -14.48
C ASP A 100 15.17 7.96 -13.17
N ALA A 101 14.65 7.49 -12.02
CA ALA A 101 14.96 8.09 -10.71
C ALA A 101 16.47 8.10 -10.42
N ASP A 102 16.97 9.21 -9.89
CA ASP A 102 18.39 9.41 -9.54
C ASP A 102 18.90 8.32 -8.58
N PHE A 103 18.05 7.92 -7.63
CA PHE A 103 18.34 6.89 -6.64
C PHE A 103 17.21 5.87 -6.55
N LYS A 104 17.57 4.59 -6.51
CA LYS A 104 16.64 3.47 -6.37
C LYS A 104 17.14 2.52 -5.29
N PHE A 105 16.28 2.25 -4.32
CA PHE A 105 16.58 1.35 -3.22
C PHE A 105 15.65 0.15 -3.28
N TYR A 106 16.21 -1.06 -3.18
CA TYR A 106 15.45 -2.29 -3.02
C TYR A 106 15.75 -2.87 -1.64
N ILE A 107 14.76 -2.84 -0.75
CA ILE A 107 14.90 -3.34 0.62
C ILE A 107 14.38 -4.78 0.65
N THR A 108 15.24 -5.71 1.07
CA THR A 108 14.92 -7.13 1.21
C THR A 108 15.27 -7.63 2.61
N SER A 109 14.65 -8.73 3.02
CA SER A 109 14.99 -9.49 4.22
C SER A 109 14.55 -10.94 4.03
N ASP A 110 15.07 -11.84 4.86
CA ASP A 110 14.57 -13.21 4.91
C ASP A 110 13.10 -13.25 5.40
N GLU A 111 12.44 -14.38 5.11
CA GLU A 111 11.03 -14.58 5.42
C GLU A 111 10.72 -14.51 6.91
N ARG A 112 11.60 -15.07 7.75
CA ARG A 112 11.45 -15.08 9.19
C ARG A 112 11.42 -13.67 9.76
N THR A 113 12.34 -12.80 9.35
CA THR A 113 12.35 -11.38 9.77
C THR A 113 11.06 -10.66 9.34
N ARG A 114 10.54 -10.92 8.13
CA ARG A 114 9.26 -10.34 7.70
C ARG A 114 8.09 -10.81 8.54
N MET A 115 8.03 -12.10 8.87
CA MET A 115 6.98 -12.69 9.69
C MET A 115 7.01 -12.13 11.11
N LEU A 116 8.19 -12.09 11.76
CA LEU A 116 8.36 -11.53 13.11
C LEU A 116 7.95 -10.05 13.16
N ARG A 117 8.42 -9.24 12.20
CA ARG A 117 8.03 -7.83 12.11
C ARG A 117 6.53 -7.67 11.90
N ARG A 118 5.91 -8.52 11.08
CA ARG A 118 4.47 -8.49 10.85
C ARG A 118 3.69 -8.89 12.11
N ALA A 119 4.17 -9.88 12.85
CA ALA A 119 3.61 -10.30 14.12
C ALA A 119 3.62 -9.15 15.12
N GLU A 120 4.75 -8.45 15.24
CA GLU A 120 4.90 -7.26 16.08
C GLU A 120 3.90 -6.17 15.71
N GLN A 121 3.75 -5.87 14.41
CA GLN A 121 2.75 -4.89 13.93
C GLN A 121 1.30 -5.28 14.24
N LEU A 122 1.03 -6.58 14.44
CA LEU A 122 -0.30 -7.10 14.76
C LEU A 122 -0.48 -7.39 16.25
N GLY A 123 0.54 -7.19 17.09
CA GLY A 123 0.52 -7.57 18.50
C GLY A 123 0.56 -9.08 18.75
N LEU A 124 0.99 -9.88 17.76
CA LEU A 124 0.98 -11.35 17.79
C LEU A 124 2.37 -11.97 18.05
N LYS A 125 3.26 -11.25 18.73
CA LYS A 125 4.66 -11.68 18.92
C LYS A 125 4.77 -13.08 19.53
N GLU A 126 3.95 -13.38 20.53
CA GLU A 126 3.99 -14.66 21.26
C GLU A 126 3.60 -15.83 20.36
N VAL A 127 2.52 -15.68 19.57
CA VAL A 127 2.02 -16.72 18.65
C VAL A 127 3.02 -17.03 17.54
N VAL A 128 3.71 -16.02 17.00
CA VAL A 128 4.66 -16.24 15.90
C VAL A 128 5.99 -16.80 16.40
N ALA A 129 6.43 -16.46 17.62
CA ALA A 129 7.61 -17.07 18.22
C ALA A 129 7.41 -18.58 18.43
N GLU A 130 6.23 -19.00 18.86
CA GLU A 130 5.85 -20.40 19.07
C GLU A 130 5.79 -21.19 17.76
N VAL A 131 5.11 -20.66 16.73
CA VAL A 131 5.02 -21.30 15.40
C VAL A 131 6.39 -21.41 14.72
N VAL A 132 7.26 -20.39 14.87
CA VAL A 132 8.62 -20.43 14.30
C VAL A 132 9.51 -21.45 15.01
N SER A 133 9.30 -21.67 16.31
CA SER A 133 9.97 -22.72 17.10
C SER A 133 9.58 -24.11 16.61
N ASP A 134 8.28 -24.38 16.46
CA ASP A 134 7.73 -25.67 16.02
C ASP A 134 8.20 -26.09 14.61
N VAL A 135 8.35 -25.13 13.68
CA VAL A 135 8.86 -25.42 12.34
C VAL A 135 10.34 -25.85 12.39
N HIS A 136 11.15 -25.26 13.29
CA HIS A 136 12.57 -25.63 13.45
C HIS A 136 12.78 -27.01 14.07
N GLU A 137 11.86 -27.48 14.93
CA GLU A 137 11.94 -28.85 15.46
C GLU A 137 11.61 -29.88 14.38
N ARG A 138 10.76 -29.54 13.41
CA ARG A 138 10.35 -30.43 12.32
C ARG A 138 11.36 -30.53 11.18
N ASP A 139 12.09 -29.45 10.87
CA ASP A 139 13.14 -29.44 9.85
C ASP A 139 14.47 -30.08 10.32
N ARG A 140 14.54 -30.54 11.58
CA ARG A 140 15.70 -31.24 12.17
C ARG A 140 15.59 -32.77 12.16
N VAL A 141 14.54 -33.34 11.54
CA VAL A 141 14.31 -34.78 11.37
C VAL A 141 14.53 -35.17 9.92
#